data_AF-A0A496WFK0-F1
#
_entry.id   AF-A0A496WFK0-F1
#
_cell.length_a   1.000
_cell.length_b   1.000
_cell.length_c   1.000
_cell.angle_alpha   90.00
_cell.angle_beta   90.00
_cell.angle_gamma   90.00
#
_symmetry.space_group_name_H-M   'P 1'
#
loop_
_entity.id
_entity.type
_entity.pdbx_description
1 polymer ?
#
loop_
_entity_poly.entity_id
_entity_poly.type
_entity_poly.pdbx_seq_one_letter_code
_entity_poly.pdbx_strand_id
1 'polypeptide(L)'
;ALLPQTQCGQCTYAGCRPYAEAIASGEAPINQCPPGGAATIAALADLLEVEILEANPENGEHHDVPLVAIIDEQTCIGCTLCIQACPVDAILGSAKHMHTVIADECTGCELCLPPCPVDCIDMIPTSQTIDDWKWAAPVTLAGLAHER
;
A
#
# COMPACT_ATOMS: atom_id res chain seq x y z
N ALA A 1 -4.52 15.02 0.33
CA ALA A 1 -4.05 14.15 1.42
C ALA A 1 -2.70 13.56 0.98
N LEU A 2 -1.69 13.53 1.86
CA LEU A 2 -0.34 13.06 1.50
C LEU A 2 -0.11 11.57 1.76
N LEU A 3 -0.76 11.01 2.79
CA LEU A 3 -0.79 9.57 3.03
C LEU A 3 -1.68 8.86 2.00
N PRO A 4 -1.35 7.61 1.62
CA PRO A 4 -1.96 6.91 0.50
C PRO A 4 -3.41 6.44 0.72
N GLN A 5 -3.97 6.65 1.92
CA GLN A 5 -5.36 6.28 2.27
C GLN A 5 -5.68 4.78 2.11
N THR A 6 -4.68 3.89 2.22
CA THR A 6 -4.89 2.44 2.09
C THR A 6 -5.52 1.81 3.33
N GLN A 7 -5.53 2.53 4.47
CA GLN A 7 -6.09 2.05 5.75
C GLN A 7 -5.53 0.70 6.23
N CYS A 8 -4.33 0.32 5.77
CA CYS A 8 -3.78 -1.02 5.96
C CYS A 8 -3.16 -1.28 7.35
N GLY A 9 -2.81 -0.23 8.09
CA GLY A 9 -2.20 -0.36 9.42
C GLY A 9 -0.81 -1.01 9.48
N GLN A 10 -0.11 -1.17 8.35
CA GLN A 10 1.29 -1.64 8.32
C GLN A 10 2.23 -0.74 9.14
N CYS A 11 1.88 0.54 9.30
CA CYS A 11 2.60 1.50 10.14
C CYS A 11 2.30 1.37 11.65
N THR A 12 1.65 0.29 12.10
CA THR A 12 1.17 0.02 13.49
C THR A 12 -0.01 0.87 13.99
N TYR A 13 -0.40 1.90 13.25
CA TYR A 13 -1.61 2.69 13.52
C TYR A 13 -2.85 2.04 12.93
N ALA A 14 -4.02 2.30 13.51
CA ALA A 14 -5.30 1.75 13.02
C ALA A 14 -5.74 2.24 11.62
N GLY A 15 -5.02 3.19 11.02
CA GLY A 15 -5.29 3.71 9.67
C GLY A 15 -4.53 5.00 9.39
N CYS A 16 -4.77 5.62 8.23
CA CYS A 16 -4.01 6.81 7.81
C CYS A 16 -4.33 8.04 8.66
N ARG A 17 -5.58 8.22 9.13
CA ARG A 17 -5.94 9.39 9.97
C ARG A 17 -5.22 9.38 11.33
N PRO A 18 -5.28 8.32 12.15
CA PRO A 18 -4.54 8.28 13.41
C PRO A 18 -3.03 8.46 13.23
N TYR A 19 -2.46 7.90 12.16
CA TYR A 19 -1.04 8.12 11.85
C TYR A 19 -0.76 9.59 11.49
N ALA A 20 -1.59 10.22 10.66
CA ALA A 20 -1.46 11.64 10.33
C ALA A 20 -1.58 12.55 11.56
N GLU A 21 -2.49 12.23 12.48
CA GLU A 21 -2.65 12.96 13.75
C GLU A 21 -1.39 12.85 14.61
N ALA A 22 -0.82 11.64 14.75
CA ALA A 22 0.40 11.41 15.51
C ALA A 22 1.63 12.08 14.87
N ILE A 23 1.71 12.13 13.54
CA ILE A 23 2.72 12.93 12.83
C ILE A 23 2.54 14.42 13.16
N ALA A 24 1.31 14.94 13.06
CA ALA A 24 1.02 16.34 13.28
C ALA A 24 1.26 16.79 14.73
N SER A 25 1.12 15.89 15.71
CA SER A 25 1.46 16.15 17.11
C SER A 25 2.94 15.93 17.46
N GLY A 26 3.74 15.42 16.52
CA GLY A 26 5.16 15.09 16.75
C GLY A 26 5.39 13.81 17.56
N GLU A 27 4.36 12.98 17.73
CA GLU A 27 4.42 11.70 18.44
C GLU A 27 4.91 10.55 17.56
N ALA A 28 4.88 10.71 16.23
CA ALA A 28 5.28 9.69 15.26
C ALA A 28 6.25 10.24 14.20
N PRO A 29 7.29 9.46 13.83
CA PRO A 29 8.12 9.78 12.67
C PRO A 29 7.34 9.72 11.34
N ILE A 30 7.79 10.49 10.35
CA ILE A 30 7.16 10.58 9.01
C ILE A 30 7.44 9.38 8.08
N ASN A 31 8.35 8.48 8.47
CA ASN A 31 8.89 7.38 7.66
C ASN A 31 8.26 6.00 7.94
N GLN A 32 7.08 5.96 8.56
CA GLN A 32 6.51 4.71 9.04
C GLN A 32 5.54 4.06 8.05
N CYS A 33 5.28 4.67 6.88
CA CYS A 33 4.27 4.20 5.92
C CYS A 33 4.91 3.53 4.68
N PRO A 34 5.01 2.18 4.65
CA PRO A 34 5.51 1.45 3.48
C PRO A 34 4.78 1.74 2.16
N PRO A 35 3.42 1.75 2.10
CA PRO A 35 2.74 1.97 0.83
C PRO A 35 2.92 3.39 0.29
N GLY A 36 3.26 4.36 1.15
CA GLY A 36 3.57 5.73 0.72
C GLY A 36 4.99 5.89 0.17
N GLY A 37 5.93 5.06 0.64
CA GLY A 37 7.31 5.07 0.19
C GLY A 37 8.01 6.42 0.36
N ALA A 38 9.14 6.58 -0.36
CA ALA A 38 9.96 7.79 -0.29
C ALA A 38 9.20 9.06 -0.74
N ALA A 39 8.28 8.94 -1.69
CA ALA A 39 7.50 10.06 -2.19
C ALA A 39 6.60 10.68 -1.11
N THR A 40 5.90 9.85 -0.33
CA THR A 40 5.10 10.33 0.81
C THR A 40 5.98 10.94 1.89
N ILE A 41 7.14 10.34 2.18
CA ILE A 41 8.06 10.87 3.20
C ILE A 41 8.56 12.27 2.80
N ALA A 42 9.01 12.44 1.55
CA ALA A 42 9.49 13.73 1.05
C ALA A 42 8.39 14.80 1.11
N ALA A 43 7.16 14.46 0.74
CA ALA A 43 6.04 15.39 0.80
C ALA A 43 5.64 15.76 2.24
N LEU A 44 5.72 14.82 3.19
CA LEU A 44 5.48 15.09 4.61
C LEU A 44 6.58 15.97 5.21
N ALA A 45 7.85 15.70 4.86
CA ALA A 45 8.99 16.49 5.29
C ALA A 45 8.87 17.95 4.85
N ASP A 46 8.50 18.19 3.58
CA ASP A 46 8.25 19.51 3.03
C ASP A 46 7.09 20.23 3.75
N LEU A 47 5.96 19.53 3.96
CA LEU A 47 4.78 20.12 4.62
C LEU A 47 5.04 20.52 6.08
N LEU A 48 5.83 19.72 6.81
CA LEU A 48 6.08 19.89 8.24
C LEU A 48 7.37 20.66 8.54
N GLU A 49 8.13 21.02 7.50
CA GLU A 49 9.45 21.65 7.61
C GLU A 49 10.44 20.84 8.47
N VAL A 50 10.46 19.52 8.28
CA VAL A 50 11.35 18.59 8.99
C VAL A 50 12.33 17.90 8.04
N GLU A 51 13.36 17.27 8.59
CA GLU A 51 14.32 16.50 7.79
C GLU A 51 13.69 15.26 7.16
N ILE A 52 14.13 14.94 5.94
CA ILE A 52 13.74 13.70 5.25
C ILE A 52 14.42 12.53 5.96
N LEU A 53 13.63 11.50 6.26
CA LEU A 53 14.08 10.27 6.88
C LEU A 53 14.07 9.11 5.86
N GLU A 54 14.87 8.08 6.10
CA GLU A 54 14.80 6.83 5.33
C GLU A 54 13.57 6.02 5.75
N ALA A 55 12.96 5.26 4.83
CA ALA A 55 11.81 4.42 5.15
C ALA A 55 12.13 3.41 6.26
N ASN A 56 11.19 3.20 7.20
CA ASN A 56 11.38 2.21 8.27
C ASN A 56 11.20 0.78 7.71
N PRO A 57 12.26 -0.04 7.62
CA PRO A 57 12.16 -1.41 7.08
C PRO A 57 11.36 -2.35 7.97
N GLU A 58 11.16 -2.03 9.26
CA GLU A 58 10.38 -2.86 10.18
C GLU A 58 8.88 -2.92 9.82
N ASN A 59 8.38 -1.90 9.13
CA ASN A 59 6.95 -1.82 8.77
C ASN A 59 6.64 -2.43 7.39
N GLY A 60 7.66 -2.82 6.62
CA GLY A 60 7.51 -3.38 5.28
C GLY A 60 8.23 -2.59 4.18
N GLU A 61 8.20 -3.13 2.97
CA GLU A 61 8.84 -2.53 1.80
C GLU A 61 7.83 -1.75 0.94
N HIS A 62 8.34 -0.83 0.14
CA HIS A 62 7.55 -0.10 -0.85
C HIS A 62 7.61 -0.82 -2.20
N HIS A 63 6.49 -0.93 -2.90
CA HIS A 63 6.43 -1.43 -4.26
C HIS A 63 6.33 -0.27 -5.24
N ASP A 64 7.26 -0.19 -6.20
CA ASP A 64 7.29 0.86 -7.24
C ASP A 64 6.11 0.77 -8.22
N VAL A 65 5.48 -0.40 -8.31
CA VAL A 65 4.32 -0.66 -9.14
C VAL A 65 3.13 -1.03 -8.26
N PRO A 66 1.92 -0.53 -8.56
CA PRO A 66 0.74 -0.95 -7.84
C PRO A 66 0.52 -2.45 -8.02
N LEU A 67 0.17 -3.12 -6.93
CA LEU A 67 -0.16 -4.54 -6.92
C LEU A 67 -1.67 -4.72 -6.78
N VAL A 68 -2.20 -5.77 -7.38
CA VAL A 68 -3.58 -6.22 -7.21
C VAL A 68 -3.59 -7.68 -6.76
N ALA A 69 -4.46 -7.99 -5.81
CA ALA A 69 -4.68 -9.35 -5.36
C ALA A 69 -5.53 -10.12 -6.39
N ILE A 70 -5.18 -11.37 -6.65
CA ILE A 70 -5.95 -12.32 -7.47
C ILE A 70 -6.19 -13.58 -6.63
N ILE A 71 -7.41 -14.10 -6.67
CA ILE A 71 -7.79 -15.31 -5.95
C ILE A 71 -7.90 -16.46 -6.96
N ASP A 72 -7.21 -17.57 -6.70
CA ASP A 72 -7.34 -18.80 -7.48
C ASP A 72 -8.69 -19.49 -7.18
N GLU A 73 -9.55 -19.51 -8.20
CA GLU A 73 -10.86 -20.14 -8.18
C GLU A 73 -10.83 -21.61 -7.77
N GLN A 74 -9.83 -22.37 -8.22
CA GLN A 74 -9.78 -23.82 -8.03
C GLN A 74 -9.41 -24.19 -6.59
N THR A 75 -8.70 -23.30 -5.90
CA THR A 75 -8.17 -23.54 -4.56
C THR A 75 -9.03 -22.85 -3.48
N CYS A 76 -9.76 -21.78 -3.82
CA CYS A 76 -10.58 -21.04 -2.88
C CYS A 76 -11.70 -21.88 -2.26
N ILE A 77 -11.71 -21.99 -0.92
CA ILE A 77 -12.75 -22.73 -0.16
C ILE A 77 -13.89 -21.85 0.36
N GLY A 78 -13.86 -20.54 0.09
CA GLY A 78 -14.89 -19.61 0.56
C GLY A 78 -14.94 -19.40 2.08
N CYS A 79 -13.79 -19.31 2.75
CA CYS A 79 -13.69 -19.20 4.23
C CYS A 79 -14.10 -17.83 4.81
N THR A 80 -14.08 -16.78 3.98
CA THR A 80 -14.45 -15.37 4.25
C THR A 80 -13.45 -14.56 5.05
N LEU A 81 -12.33 -15.16 5.48
CA LEU A 81 -11.30 -14.45 6.25
C LEU A 81 -10.63 -13.31 5.48
N CYS A 82 -10.41 -13.49 4.17
CA CYS A 82 -9.87 -12.42 3.31
C CYS A 82 -10.80 -11.21 3.21
N ILE A 83 -12.13 -11.43 3.16
CA ILE A 83 -13.14 -10.35 3.16
C ILE A 83 -13.04 -9.53 4.45
N GLN A 84 -12.91 -10.19 5.60
CA GLN A 84 -12.80 -9.50 6.89
C GLN A 84 -11.48 -8.73 7.04
N ALA A 85 -10.43 -9.17 6.35
CA ALA A 85 -9.13 -8.52 6.39
C ALA A 85 -8.99 -7.35 5.40
N CYS A 86 -9.87 -7.24 4.40
CA CYS A 86 -9.78 -6.20 3.40
C CYS A 86 -10.30 -4.86 3.96
N PRO A 87 -9.45 -3.83 4.13
CA PRO A 87 -9.85 -2.56 4.75
C PRO A 87 -10.68 -1.65 3.83
N VAL A 88 -10.75 -1.99 2.54
CA VAL A 88 -11.42 -1.22 1.49
C VAL A 88 -12.55 -2.01 0.82
N ASP A 89 -12.92 -3.16 1.37
CA ASP A 89 -14.00 -4.01 0.86
C ASP A 89 -13.88 -4.41 -0.63
N ALA A 90 -12.65 -4.54 -1.13
CA ALA A 90 -12.37 -4.90 -2.53
C ALA A 90 -12.62 -6.39 -2.86
N ILE A 91 -12.95 -7.24 -1.88
CA ILE A 91 -13.16 -8.68 -2.07
C ILE A 91 -14.64 -9.01 -1.99
N LEU A 92 -15.18 -9.59 -3.06
CA LEU A 92 -16.58 -10.04 -3.15
C LEU A 92 -16.68 -11.54 -3.04
N GLY A 93 -17.72 -12.00 -2.33
CA GLY A 93 -18.03 -13.42 -2.25
C GLY A 93 -18.97 -13.77 -1.10
N SER A 94 -19.12 -15.08 -0.84
CA SER A 94 -19.98 -15.59 0.23
C SER A 94 -19.36 -16.82 0.89
N ALA A 95 -19.87 -17.20 2.05
CA ALA A 95 -19.44 -18.42 2.72
C ALA A 95 -19.62 -19.64 1.80
N LYS A 96 -18.58 -20.48 1.72
CA LYS A 96 -18.53 -21.70 0.90
C LYS A 96 -18.69 -21.47 -0.62
N HIS A 97 -18.52 -20.23 -1.07
CA HIS A 97 -18.46 -19.88 -2.48
C HIS A 97 -17.13 -19.21 -2.77
N MET A 98 -16.66 -19.34 -4.02
CA MET A 98 -15.45 -18.65 -4.47
C MET A 98 -15.57 -17.14 -4.22
N HIS A 99 -14.44 -16.54 -3.85
CA HIS A 99 -14.27 -15.09 -3.74
C HIS A 99 -13.52 -14.55 -4.94
N THR A 100 -13.77 -13.29 -5.29
CA THR A 100 -13.07 -12.55 -6.35
C THR A 100 -12.68 -11.17 -5.84
N VAL A 101 -11.66 -10.58 -6.44
CA VAL A 101 -11.21 -9.22 -6.15
C VAL A 101 -11.76 -8.27 -7.21
N ILE A 102 -12.31 -7.13 -6.78
CA ILE A 102 -12.58 -5.99 -7.64
C ILE A 102 -11.25 -5.25 -7.81
N ALA A 103 -10.61 -5.43 -8.96
CA ALA A 103 -9.25 -4.92 -9.20
C ALA A 103 -9.13 -3.41 -8.95
N ASP A 104 -10.12 -2.63 -9.39
CA ASP A 104 -10.12 -1.16 -9.31
C ASP A 104 -10.21 -0.62 -7.87
N GLU A 105 -10.75 -1.40 -6.93
CA GLU A 105 -10.87 -1.03 -5.52
C GLU A 105 -9.71 -1.61 -4.67
N CYS A 106 -8.92 -2.51 -5.24
CA CYS A 106 -7.82 -3.14 -4.52
C CYS A 106 -6.65 -2.17 -4.38
N THR A 107 -6.25 -1.90 -3.14
CA THR A 107 -5.11 -1.00 -2.85
C THR A 107 -3.76 -1.71 -2.81
N GLY A 108 -3.72 -3.02 -3.04
CA GLY A 108 -2.49 -3.79 -2.99
C GLY A 108 -1.88 -3.95 -1.58
N CYS A 109 -2.68 -3.79 -0.52
CA CYS A 109 -2.17 -3.75 0.87
C CYS A 109 -1.75 -5.10 1.49
N GLU A 110 -1.91 -6.21 0.76
CA GLU A 110 -1.47 -7.57 1.13
C GLU A 110 -2.09 -8.18 2.40
N LEU A 111 -2.96 -7.45 3.12
CA LEU A 111 -3.59 -7.93 4.35
C LEU A 111 -4.44 -9.20 4.18
N CYS A 112 -4.86 -9.48 2.95
CA CYS A 112 -5.62 -10.68 2.62
C CYS A 112 -4.78 -11.96 2.52
N LEU A 113 -3.45 -11.88 2.36
CA LEU A 113 -2.57 -13.05 2.23
C LEU A 113 -2.49 -13.85 3.54
N PRO A 114 -2.07 -13.26 4.69
CA PRO A 114 -1.88 -14.03 5.92
C PRO A 114 -3.11 -14.80 6.45
N PRO A 115 -4.35 -14.27 6.36
CA PRO A 115 -5.53 -14.96 6.87
C PRO A 115 -6.05 -16.07 5.93
N CYS A 116 -5.51 -16.22 4.72
CA CYS A 116 -5.97 -17.26 3.78
C CYS A 116 -5.46 -18.65 4.19
N PRO A 117 -6.32 -19.59 4.63
CA PRO A 117 -5.87 -20.88 5.17
C PRO A 117 -5.40 -21.88 4.11
N VAL A 118 -5.66 -21.58 2.83
CA VAL A 118 -5.32 -22.42 1.68
C VAL A 118 -4.35 -21.73 0.73
N ASP A 119 -3.86 -20.55 1.12
CA ASP A 119 -2.85 -19.78 0.37
C ASP A 119 -3.18 -19.60 -1.13
N CYS A 120 -4.44 -19.28 -1.43
CA CYS A 120 -4.96 -19.17 -2.80
C CYS A 120 -4.94 -17.75 -3.37
N ILE A 121 -4.16 -16.83 -2.79
CA ILE A 121 -4.16 -15.41 -3.17
C ILE A 121 -2.76 -15.00 -3.61
N ASP A 122 -2.66 -14.44 -4.82
CA ASP A 122 -1.41 -13.94 -5.39
C ASP A 122 -1.49 -12.42 -5.57
N MET A 123 -0.35 -11.74 -5.42
CA MET A 123 -0.22 -10.32 -5.75
C MET A 123 0.44 -10.19 -7.12
N ILE A 124 -0.24 -9.53 -8.06
CA ILE A 124 0.30 -9.28 -9.40
C ILE A 124 0.45 -7.78 -9.64
N PRO A 125 1.49 -7.34 -10.37
CA PRO A 125 1.63 -5.94 -10.75
C PRO A 125 0.54 -5.56 -11.75
N THR A 126 -0.05 -4.38 -11.57
CA THR A 126 -0.98 -3.83 -12.56
C THR A 126 -0.22 -3.26 -13.75
N SER A 127 -0.67 -3.58 -14.96
CA SER A 127 -0.13 -2.97 -16.17
C SER A 127 -0.63 -1.54 -16.30
N GLN A 128 0.28 -0.57 -16.47
CA GLN A 128 -0.11 0.81 -16.76
C GLN A 128 -0.93 0.86 -18.05
N THR A 129 -2.14 1.42 -17.96
CA THR A 129 -2.99 1.70 -19.12
C THR A 129 -2.72 3.12 -19.62
N ILE A 130 -3.30 3.49 -20.77
CA ILE A 130 -3.24 4.87 -21.26
C ILE A 130 -3.87 5.85 -20.25
N ASP A 131 -4.91 5.40 -19.53
CA ASP A 131 -5.67 6.23 -18.60
C ASP A 131 -4.88 6.52 -17.30
N ASP A 132 -4.07 5.57 -16.84
CA ASP A 132 -3.31 5.67 -15.59
C ASP A 132 -1.85 6.10 -15.78
N TRP A 133 -1.42 6.27 -17.03
CA TRP A 133 -0.05 6.62 -17.36
C TRP A 133 0.29 8.04 -16.91
N LYS A 134 1.28 8.16 -16.02
CA LYS A 134 1.83 9.44 -15.58
C LYS A 134 3.19 9.68 -16.23
N TRP A 135 3.37 10.89 -16.73
CA TRP A 135 4.67 11.33 -17.24
C TRP A 135 5.72 11.31 -16.11
N ALA A 136 6.75 10.47 -16.26
CA ALA A 136 7.89 10.49 -15.36
C ALA A 136 8.66 11.81 -15.57
N ALA A 137 8.73 12.66 -14.54
CA ALA A 137 9.47 13.91 -14.63
C ALA A 137 10.94 13.60 -15.01
N PRO A 138 11.54 14.34 -15.96
CA PRO A 138 12.92 14.11 -16.34
C PRO A 138 13.83 14.34 -15.13
N VAL A 139 14.70 13.37 -14.82
CA VAL A 139 15.70 13.49 -13.76
C VAL A 139 16.58 14.69 -14.10
N THR A 140 16.62 15.70 -13.24
CA THR A 140 17.48 16.87 -13.47
C THR A 140 18.94 16.42 -13.36
N LEU A 141 19.80 16.97 -14.23
CA LEU A 141 21.24 16.65 -14.28
C LEU A 141 21.98 16.85 -12.94
N ALA A 142 21.38 17.53 -11.96
CA ALA A 142 21.91 17.69 -10.61
C ALA A 142 21.96 16.37 -9.81
N GLY A 143 21.09 15.39 -10.10
CA GLY A 143 21.08 14.09 -9.42
C GLY A 143 22.19 13.13 -9.84
N LEU A 144 22.78 13.32 -11.02
CA LEU A 144 23.84 12.45 -11.58
C LEU A 144 25.26 12.81 -11.09
N ALA A 145 25.41 13.91 -10.34
CA ALA A 145 26.73 14.43 -9.96
C ALA A 145 27.25 13.90 -8.60
N HIS A 146 26.50 13.04 -7.89
CA HIS A 146 26.85 12.55 -6.54
C HIS A 146 27.32 11.09 -6.47
N GLU A 147 27.56 10.44 -7.61
CA GLU A 147 28.19 9.12 -7.68
C GLU A 147 29.54 9.27 -8.36
N ARG A 148 30.59 9.49 -7.56
CA ARG A 148 31.99 9.41 -7.98
C ARG A 148 32.48 7.98 -7.98
#